data_AF-A0A955LZN0-F1
#
_entry.id   AF-A0A955LZN0-F1
#
_cell.length_a   1.000
_cell.length_b   1.000
_cell.length_c   1.000
_cell.angle_alpha   90.00
_cell.angle_beta   90.00
_cell.angle_gamma   90.00
#
_symmetry.space_group_name_H-M   'P 1'
#
loop_
_entity.id
_entity.type
_entity.pdbx_description
1 polymer ?
#
loop_
_entity_poly.entity_id
_entity_poly.type
_entity_poly.pdbx_seq_one_letter_code
_entity_poly.pdbx_strand_id
1 'polypeptide(L)'
;MSKEFNLLIIPVLFSAGFFTLSSDAETLKEYCQKQFEEHQVCPEETCYQLSCLEEPCDEGCHPKSCLEIEPEHCPLSACRLLMGCNDTPVCYPLSKQDTPECGTNAYEGQDVECCEGFIKRCGVEFFDGTCDMIGKGSIDSVPMCVPCGNGICNQFENRCNCPEDCKN
;
A
#
# COMPACT_ATOMS: atom_id res chain seq x y z
N MET A 1 77.60 7.89 16.07
CA MET A 1 76.91 6.59 16.07
C MET A 1 75.45 6.84 15.73
N SER A 2 75.11 6.82 14.44
CA SER A 2 73.74 6.97 13.96
C SER A 2 73.13 5.57 13.86
N LYS A 3 72.02 5.31 14.55
CA LYS A 3 71.28 4.05 14.46
C LYS A 3 70.16 4.23 13.44
N GLU A 4 70.26 3.53 12.32
CA GLU A 4 69.17 3.43 11.34
C GLU A 4 68.06 2.53 11.90
N PHE A 5 66.83 3.05 11.93
CA PHE A 5 65.62 2.32 12.30
C PHE A 5 64.98 1.79 11.01
N ASN A 6 65.14 0.48 10.76
CA ASN A 6 64.42 -0.21 9.68
C ASN A 6 62.95 -0.37 10.09
N LEU A 7 62.06 0.34 9.43
CA LEU A 7 60.61 0.23 9.60
C LEU A 7 60.09 -0.89 8.69
N LEU A 8 59.68 -2.01 9.30
CA LEU A 8 59.12 -3.17 8.61
C LEU A 8 57.62 -2.92 8.38
N ILE A 9 57.22 -2.69 7.12
CA ILE A 9 55.81 -2.52 6.72
C ILE A 9 55.21 -3.91 6.52
N ILE A 10 54.27 -4.30 7.38
CA ILE A 10 53.49 -5.54 7.24
C ILE A 10 52.20 -5.19 6.46
N PRO A 11 51.94 -5.81 5.29
CA PRO A 11 50.67 -5.61 4.59
C PRO A 11 49.54 -6.34 5.31
N VAL A 12 48.58 -5.59 5.85
CA VAL A 12 47.33 -6.13 6.38
C VAL A 12 46.43 -6.48 5.19
N LEU A 13 46.31 -7.78 4.90
CA LEU A 13 45.33 -8.33 3.97
C LEU A 13 43.93 -8.17 4.56
N PHE A 14 43.23 -7.10 4.18
CA PHE A 14 41.80 -6.92 4.44
C PHE A 14 41.00 -7.81 3.49
N SER A 15 40.58 -8.97 3.96
CA SER A 15 39.59 -9.81 3.29
C SER A 15 38.24 -9.08 3.34
N ALA A 16 37.83 -8.47 2.23
CA ALA A 16 36.49 -7.91 2.07
C ALA A 16 35.48 -9.07 2.04
N GLY A 17 34.88 -9.36 3.20
CA GLY A 17 33.72 -10.26 3.28
C GLY A 17 32.54 -9.62 2.55
N PHE A 18 32.19 -10.15 1.39
CA PHE A 18 30.95 -9.85 0.69
C PHE A 18 29.78 -10.42 1.53
N PHE A 19 29.14 -9.58 2.34
CA PHE A 19 27.82 -9.90 2.89
C PHE A 19 26.78 -9.63 1.81
N THR A 20 26.29 -10.68 1.17
CA THR A 20 25.07 -10.61 0.37
C THR A 20 23.88 -10.54 1.33
N LEU A 21 23.41 -9.33 1.66
CA LEU A 21 22.08 -9.16 2.25
C LEU A 21 21.04 -9.46 1.15
N SER A 22 20.45 -10.66 1.18
CA SER A 22 19.20 -10.92 0.46
C SER A 22 18.09 -10.30 1.28
N SER A 23 17.61 -9.12 0.88
CA SER A 23 16.41 -8.51 1.45
C SER A 23 15.19 -9.00 0.68
N ASP A 24 14.86 -10.29 0.82
CA ASP A 24 13.57 -10.78 0.36
C ASP A 24 12.52 -10.18 1.30
N ALA A 25 11.75 -9.21 0.81
CA ALA A 25 10.70 -8.58 1.59
C ALA A 25 9.65 -9.63 1.96
N GLU A 26 9.54 -9.93 3.26
CA GLU A 26 8.56 -10.85 3.79
C GLU A 26 7.15 -10.38 3.42
N THR A 27 6.39 -11.27 2.79
CA THR A 27 5.00 -11.01 2.41
C THR A 27 4.12 -10.98 3.66
N LEU A 28 3.00 -10.24 3.61
CA LEU A 28 2.06 -10.19 4.73
C LEU A 28 1.52 -11.59 5.12
N LYS A 29 1.41 -12.50 4.14
CA LYS A 29 1.04 -13.89 4.38
C LYS A 29 2.09 -14.62 5.22
N GLU A 30 3.37 -14.51 4.84
CA GLU A 30 4.47 -15.12 5.58
C GLU A 30 4.56 -14.57 7.00
N TYR A 31 4.37 -13.26 7.17
CA TYR A 31 4.30 -12.64 8.49
C TYR A 31 3.20 -13.25 9.37
N CYS A 32 1.94 -13.29 8.89
CA CYS A 32 0.82 -13.82 9.67
C CYS A 32 1.03 -15.31 10.03
N GLN A 33 1.52 -16.09 9.07
CA GLN A 33 1.80 -17.51 9.29
C GLN A 33 2.92 -17.72 10.32
N LYS A 34 4.02 -16.97 10.21
CA LYS A 34 5.15 -17.04 11.14
C LYS A 34 4.75 -16.64 12.56
N GLN A 35 3.99 -15.56 12.72
CA GLN A 35 3.50 -15.13 14.04
C GLN A 35 2.65 -16.23 14.71
N PHE A 36 1.78 -16.89 13.94
CA PHE A 36 0.98 -17.99 14.45
C PHE A 36 1.81 -19.23 14.81
N GLU A 37 2.78 -19.61 13.97
CA GLU A 37 3.66 -20.76 14.23
C GLU A 37 4.54 -20.55 15.48
N GLU A 38 5.18 -19.38 15.60
CA GLU A 38 6.12 -19.07 16.68
C GLU A 38 5.44 -18.78 18.03
N HIS A 39 4.29 -18.10 18.01
CA HIS A 39 3.66 -17.59 19.22
C HIS A 39 2.30 -18.22 19.55
N GLN A 40 1.71 -19.00 18.62
CA GLN A 40 0.34 -19.51 18.74
C GLN A 40 -0.69 -18.39 18.95
N VAL A 41 -0.39 -17.19 18.44
CA VAL A 41 -1.24 -15.99 18.50
C VAL A 41 -1.36 -15.44 17.08
N CYS A 42 -2.58 -15.18 16.64
CA CYS A 42 -2.84 -14.48 15.39
C CYS A 42 -3.01 -12.98 15.68
N PRO A 43 -2.13 -12.09 15.19
CA PRO A 43 -2.24 -10.66 15.46
C PRO A 43 -3.50 -10.08 14.82
N GLU A 44 -4.52 -9.74 15.62
CA GLU A 44 -5.84 -9.33 15.12
C GLU A 44 -5.80 -7.99 14.38
N GLU A 45 -4.75 -7.19 14.56
CA GLU A 45 -4.59 -5.87 13.94
C GLU A 45 -4.28 -5.99 12.44
N THR A 46 -3.57 -7.04 12.03
CA THR A 46 -3.07 -7.25 10.65
C THR A 46 -3.52 -8.57 10.03
N CYS A 47 -3.97 -9.51 10.86
CA CYS A 47 -4.34 -10.86 10.48
C CYS A 47 -5.72 -11.20 11.08
N TYR A 48 -6.34 -12.27 10.60
CA TYR A 48 -7.55 -12.83 11.19
C TYR A 48 -7.39 -14.34 11.30
N GLN A 49 -7.96 -14.90 12.37
CA GLN A 49 -8.01 -16.34 12.56
C GLN A 49 -9.26 -16.90 11.89
N LEU A 50 -9.09 -17.83 10.96
CA LEU A 50 -10.19 -18.59 10.40
C LEU A 50 -10.40 -19.85 11.24
N SER A 51 -11.50 -19.93 11.96
CA SER A 51 -11.98 -21.15 12.62
C SER A 51 -13.10 -21.77 11.79
N CYS A 52 -13.04 -23.06 11.50
CA CYS A 52 -14.08 -23.71 10.70
C CYS A 52 -14.96 -24.63 11.53
N LEU A 53 -16.17 -24.82 11.04
CA LEU A 53 -17.15 -25.73 11.63
C LEU A 53 -17.24 -27.07 10.87
N GLU A 54 -16.71 -27.15 9.63
CA GLU A 54 -16.80 -28.34 8.75
C GLU A 54 -15.50 -28.54 7.95
N GLU A 55 -15.09 -29.80 7.76
CA GLU A 55 -13.89 -30.20 7.00
C GLU A 55 -14.20 -30.47 5.51
N PRO A 56 -13.22 -30.26 4.60
CA PRO A 56 -11.86 -29.79 4.85
C PRO A 56 -11.76 -28.26 4.82
N CYS A 57 -11.07 -27.68 5.79
CA CYS A 57 -10.72 -26.27 5.76
C CYS A 57 -9.29 -26.02 6.23
N ASP A 58 -8.73 -24.89 5.82
CA ASP A 58 -7.38 -24.44 6.15
C ASP A 58 -7.44 -23.54 7.39
N GLU A 59 -7.55 -24.17 8.57
CA GLU A 59 -7.47 -23.45 9.85
C GLU A 59 -6.10 -22.78 9.97
N GLY A 60 -6.10 -21.47 10.24
CA GLY A 60 -4.85 -20.73 10.29
C GLY A 60 -5.04 -19.24 10.50
N CYS A 61 -3.90 -18.55 10.61
CA CYS A 61 -3.82 -17.10 10.68
C CYS A 61 -3.60 -16.55 9.26
N HIS A 62 -4.60 -15.83 8.76
CA HIS A 62 -4.63 -15.31 7.40
C HIS A 62 -4.46 -13.78 7.41
N PRO A 63 -3.82 -13.19 6.39
CA PRO A 63 -3.65 -11.74 6.34
C PRO A 63 -4.97 -11.03 6.06
N LYS A 64 -5.24 -9.94 6.78
CA LYS A 64 -6.30 -9.00 6.40
C LYS A 64 -5.96 -8.31 5.09
N SER A 65 -6.98 -7.84 4.37
CA SER A 65 -6.75 -6.88 3.27
C SER A 65 -6.12 -5.62 3.84
N CYS A 66 -5.23 -4.95 3.08
CA CYS A 66 -4.67 -3.66 3.51
C CYS A 66 -5.78 -2.67 3.91
N LEU A 67 -6.92 -2.71 3.22
CA LEU A 67 -8.09 -1.83 3.47
C LEU A 67 -8.79 -2.09 4.82
N GLU A 68 -8.54 -3.24 5.44
CA GLU A 68 -9.08 -3.64 6.75
C GLU A 68 -8.07 -3.41 7.89
N ILE A 69 -6.87 -2.93 7.57
CA ILE A 69 -5.79 -2.68 8.52
C ILE A 69 -5.79 -1.19 8.87
N GLU A 70 -5.83 -0.88 10.17
CA GLU A 70 -5.73 0.50 10.64
C GLU A 70 -4.35 1.10 10.27
N PRO A 71 -4.27 2.39 9.91
CA PRO A 71 -3.05 2.99 9.36
C PRO A 71 -1.80 2.84 10.25
N GLU A 72 -2.00 2.85 11.57
CA GLU A 72 -0.95 2.68 12.57
C GLU A 72 -0.31 1.27 12.58
N HIS A 73 -1.01 0.27 12.02
CA HIS A 73 -0.55 -1.11 11.89
C HIS A 73 -0.23 -1.50 10.44
N CYS A 74 -0.17 -0.54 9.52
CA CYS A 74 -0.03 -0.81 8.09
C CYS A 74 1.34 -1.45 7.76
N PRO A 75 1.38 -2.68 7.21
CA PRO A 75 2.63 -3.37 6.91
C PRO A 75 3.23 -2.83 5.61
N LEU A 76 4.15 -1.86 5.71
CA LEU A 76 4.74 -1.15 4.57
C LEU A 76 5.57 -2.03 3.60
N SER A 77 5.85 -3.29 3.97
CA SER A 77 6.47 -4.27 3.06
C SER A 77 5.50 -4.83 2.02
N ALA A 78 4.19 -4.82 2.31
CA ALA A 78 3.15 -5.42 1.48
C ALA A 78 2.00 -4.46 1.12
N CYS A 79 1.85 -3.40 1.91
CA CYS A 79 0.89 -2.31 1.74
C CYS A 79 1.64 -0.97 1.65
N ARG A 80 0.89 0.11 1.49
CA ARG A 80 1.39 1.49 1.54
C ARG A 80 0.42 2.37 2.34
N LEU A 81 0.93 3.45 2.91
CA LEU A 81 0.08 4.49 3.46
C LEU A 81 -0.24 5.52 2.37
N LEU A 82 -1.52 5.87 2.27
CA LEU A 82 -2.04 6.91 1.40
C LEU A 82 -2.86 7.90 2.21
N MET A 83 -3.11 9.10 1.67
CA MET A 83 -4.05 10.05 2.28
C MET A 83 -5.45 9.75 1.78
N GLY A 84 -6.39 9.44 2.68
CA GLY A 84 -7.77 9.18 2.33
C GLY A 84 -8.55 10.43 1.95
N CYS A 85 -9.77 10.22 1.48
CA CYS A 85 -10.71 11.26 1.05
C CYS A 85 -11.17 12.26 2.13
N ASN A 86 -10.89 11.95 3.39
CA ASN A 86 -11.20 12.75 4.57
C ASN A 86 -9.93 13.30 5.26
N ASP A 87 -8.81 13.36 4.54
CA ASP A 87 -7.50 13.78 5.06
C ASP A 87 -6.98 12.91 6.22
N THR A 88 -7.41 11.65 6.29
CA THR A 88 -6.86 10.67 7.24
C THR A 88 -6.02 9.63 6.52
N PRO A 89 -4.89 9.16 7.09
CA PRO A 89 -4.13 8.08 6.50
C PRO A 89 -4.99 6.83 6.30
N VAL A 90 -4.73 6.07 5.24
CA VAL A 90 -5.37 4.79 4.95
C VAL A 90 -4.30 3.78 4.55
N CYS A 91 -4.39 2.56 5.08
CA CYS A 91 -3.55 1.46 4.62
C CYS A 91 -4.12 0.90 3.30
N TYR A 92 -3.32 0.92 2.24
CA TYR A 92 -3.78 0.66 0.89
C TYR A 92 -2.91 -0.41 0.20
N PRO A 93 -3.48 -1.25 -0.69
CA PRO A 93 -2.69 -2.21 -1.44
C PRO A 93 -1.55 -1.58 -2.25
N LEU A 94 -0.40 -2.25 -2.32
CA LEU A 94 0.66 -1.85 -3.24
C LEU A 94 0.20 -2.09 -4.69
N SER A 95 0.25 -1.05 -5.52
CA SER A 95 0.19 -1.23 -6.97
C SER A 95 1.55 -1.71 -7.45
N LYS A 96 1.57 -2.77 -8.27
CA LYS A 96 2.79 -3.28 -8.91
C LYS A 96 3.21 -2.48 -10.14
N GLN A 97 2.52 -1.39 -10.45
CA GLN A 97 2.81 -0.57 -11.62
C GLN A 97 3.95 0.39 -11.30
N ASP A 98 4.81 0.63 -12.29
CA ASP A 98 5.82 1.68 -12.22
C ASP A 98 5.14 3.03 -11.95
N THR A 99 5.79 3.88 -11.14
CA THR A 99 5.29 5.23 -10.89
C THR A 99 5.30 6.02 -12.20
N PRO A 100 4.13 6.45 -12.73
CA PRO A 100 4.08 7.21 -13.97
C PRO A 100 4.63 8.63 -13.74
N GLU A 101 4.87 9.38 -14.82
CA GLU A 101 5.26 10.80 -14.72
C GLU A 101 4.15 11.65 -14.07
N CYS A 102 2.90 11.33 -14.36
CA CYS A 102 1.70 11.93 -13.77
C CYS A 102 0.54 10.92 -13.74
N GLY A 103 -0.45 11.17 -12.89
CA GLY A 103 -1.63 10.32 -12.71
C GLY A 103 -2.67 10.53 -13.81
N THR A 104 -3.00 9.48 -14.54
CA THR A 104 -4.05 9.48 -15.57
C THR A 104 -5.40 9.04 -14.99
N ASN A 105 -6.39 8.78 -15.84
CA ASN A 105 -7.74 8.39 -15.44
C ASN A 105 -7.73 7.18 -14.47
N ALA A 106 -8.44 7.29 -13.35
CA ALA A 106 -8.51 6.29 -12.27
C ALA A 106 -7.16 5.97 -11.59
N TYR A 107 -6.17 6.85 -11.71
CA TYR A 107 -4.96 6.73 -10.91
C TYR A 107 -5.25 7.05 -9.44
N GLU A 108 -5.25 6.02 -8.60
CA GLU A 108 -5.43 6.08 -7.13
C GLU A 108 -4.11 6.37 -6.40
N GLY A 109 -2.98 6.35 -7.13
CA GLY A 109 -1.67 6.65 -6.58
C GLY A 109 -1.52 8.13 -6.24
N GLN A 110 -0.84 8.42 -5.14
CA GLN A 110 -0.55 9.79 -4.71
C GLN A 110 0.95 10.11 -4.77
N ASP A 111 1.72 9.24 -5.43
CA ASP A 111 3.16 9.44 -5.62
C ASP A 111 3.46 10.56 -6.62
N VAL A 112 2.49 10.85 -7.50
CA VAL A 112 2.56 11.93 -8.49
C VAL A 112 1.26 12.70 -8.54
N GLU A 113 1.34 13.93 -9.07
CA GLU A 113 0.15 14.73 -9.35
C GLU A 113 -0.61 14.21 -10.56
N CYS A 114 -1.90 14.52 -10.62
CA CYS A 114 -2.69 14.22 -11.81
C CYS A 114 -2.12 14.93 -13.04
N CYS A 115 -2.20 14.28 -14.19
CA CYS A 115 -1.84 14.89 -15.47
C CYS A 115 -2.73 16.10 -15.77
N GLU A 116 -2.27 16.99 -16.65
CA GLU A 116 -3.07 18.12 -17.11
C GLU A 116 -4.45 17.67 -17.61
N GLY A 117 -5.50 18.35 -17.16
CA GLY A 117 -6.90 18.01 -17.46
C GLY A 117 -7.53 16.98 -16.51
N PHE A 118 -6.80 16.49 -15.52
CA PHE A 118 -7.31 15.61 -14.47
C PHE A 118 -7.21 16.27 -13.09
N ILE A 119 -8.18 15.98 -12.22
CA ILE A 119 -8.21 16.46 -10.84
C ILE A 119 -8.47 15.29 -9.89
N LYS A 120 -7.89 15.36 -8.68
CA LYS A 120 -8.12 14.38 -7.61
C LYS A 120 -9.54 14.55 -7.08
N ARG A 121 -10.36 13.49 -7.12
CA ARG A 121 -11.72 13.48 -6.56
C ARG A 121 -11.98 12.22 -5.77
N CYS A 122 -12.92 12.35 -4.85
CA CYS A 122 -13.53 11.30 -4.07
C CYS A 122 -15.01 11.23 -4.38
N GLY A 123 -15.64 10.09 -4.10
CA GLY A 123 -17.08 9.93 -4.29
C GLY A 123 -17.42 8.69 -5.12
N VAL A 124 -18.17 7.79 -4.50
CA VAL A 124 -18.82 6.66 -5.17
C VAL A 124 -20.31 6.82 -5.06
N GLU A 125 -21.00 6.51 -6.14
CA GLU A 125 -22.45 6.43 -6.17
C GLU A 125 -22.91 4.98 -5.94
N PHE A 126 -23.81 4.77 -4.98
CA PHE A 126 -24.47 3.49 -4.76
C PHE A 126 -25.74 3.35 -5.60
N PHE A 127 -26.24 2.11 -5.75
CA PHE A 127 -27.44 1.81 -6.54
C PHE A 127 -28.72 2.49 -6.04
N ASP A 128 -28.80 2.84 -4.75
CA ASP A 128 -29.92 3.61 -4.18
C ASP A 128 -29.79 5.12 -4.45
N GLY A 129 -28.68 5.51 -5.09
CA GLY A 129 -28.34 6.85 -5.45
C GLY A 129 -27.66 7.67 -4.36
N THR A 130 -27.34 7.08 -3.23
CA THR A 130 -26.56 7.78 -2.20
C THR A 130 -25.10 7.91 -2.61
N CYS A 131 -24.44 8.94 -2.09
CA CYS A 131 -23.02 9.21 -2.33
C CYS A 131 -22.21 8.87 -1.08
N ASP A 132 -21.22 8.00 -1.22
CA ASP A 132 -20.14 7.85 -0.24
C ASP A 132 -18.92 8.65 -0.70
N MET A 133 -18.66 9.76 0.00
CA MET A 133 -17.54 10.64 -0.29
C MET A 133 -16.24 10.19 0.36
N ILE A 134 -16.27 9.17 1.22
CA ILE A 134 -15.13 8.72 2.01
C ILE A 134 -14.65 7.36 1.56
N GLY A 135 -15.54 6.43 1.18
CA GLY A 135 -15.17 5.09 0.72
C GLY A 135 -14.48 4.25 1.80
N LYS A 136 -14.84 4.44 3.08
CA LYS A 136 -14.08 3.85 4.21
C LYS A 136 -14.00 2.32 4.07
N GLY A 137 -12.77 1.79 4.06
CA GLY A 137 -12.52 0.35 3.97
C GLY A 137 -12.72 -0.23 2.56
N SER A 138 -12.88 0.60 1.53
CA SER A 138 -12.89 0.17 0.12
C SER A 138 -11.71 0.74 -0.66
N ILE A 139 -11.54 0.29 -1.90
CA ILE A 139 -10.58 0.86 -2.86
C ILE A 139 -10.87 2.35 -3.12
N ASP A 140 -12.11 2.79 -2.92
CA ASP A 140 -12.52 4.18 -3.13
C ASP A 140 -12.23 5.10 -1.93
N SER A 141 -11.48 4.59 -0.94
CA SER A 141 -11.07 5.33 0.25
C SER A 141 -10.06 6.46 -0.03
N VAL A 142 -9.46 6.45 -1.21
CA VAL A 142 -8.43 7.38 -1.65
C VAL A 142 -8.90 8.16 -2.87
N PRO A 143 -8.49 9.44 -3.01
CA PRO A 143 -8.82 10.21 -4.19
C PRO A 143 -8.19 9.60 -5.45
N MET A 144 -8.93 9.62 -6.55
CA MET A 144 -8.43 9.24 -7.86
C MET A 144 -8.44 10.40 -8.85
N CYS A 145 -7.54 10.36 -9.83
CA CYS A 145 -7.49 11.34 -10.91
C CYS A 145 -8.64 11.11 -11.92
N VAL A 146 -9.51 12.12 -12.08
CA VAL A 146 -10.66 12.10 -13.02
C VAL A 146 -10.73 13.39 -13.83
N PRO A 147 -11.20 13.34 -15.09
CA PRO A 147 -11.18 14.50 -15.98
C PRO A 147 -12.42 15.42 -15.84
N CYS A 148 -12.87 15.72 -14.60
CA CYS A 148 -14.08 16.53 -14.42
C CYS A 148 -13.94 17.96 -14.99
N GLY A 149 -15.07 18.55 -15.36
CA GLY A 149 -15.19 19.89 -15.94
C GLY A 149 -15.09 19.92 -17.46
N ASN A 150 -15.08 18.75 -18.12
CA ASN A 150 -14.95 18.65 -19.57
C ASN A 150 -16.30 18.52 -20.30
N GLY A 151 -17.41 18.41 -19.57
CA GLY A 151 -18.77 18.27 -20.09
C GLY A 151 -19.16 16.85 -20.54
N ILE A 152 -18.34 15.85 -20.28
CA ILE A 152 -18.51 14.43 -20.63
C ILE A 152 -18.49 13.63 -19.32
N CYS A 153 -19.49 12.78 -19.12
CA CYS A 153 -19.52 11.84 -17.98
C CYS A 153 -19.01 10.46 -18.45
N ASN A 154 -17.79 10.08 -18.05
CA ASN A 154 -17.11 8.84 -18.42
C ASN A 154 -17.20 7.75 -17.34
N GLN A 155 -16.60 6.58 -17.58
CA GLN A 155 -16.76 5.36 -16.75
C GLN A 155 -16.23 5.46 -15.30
N PHE A 156 -15.45 6.48 -14.96
CA PHE A 156 -14.95 6.74 -13.59
C PHE A 156 -15.50 8.05 -13.01
N GLU A 157 -16.43 8.68 -13.73
CA GLU A 157 -17.11 9.89 -13.31
C GLU A 157 -18.55 9.52 -12.97
N ASN A 158 -19.04 10.04 -11.86
CA ASN A 158 -20.40 9.87 -11.38
C ASN A 158 -20.84 11.19 -10.74
N ARG A 159 -22.11 11.29 -10.34
CA ARG A 159 -22.62 12.53 -9.76
C ARG A 159 -22.01 12.88 -8.39
N CYS A 160 -21.36 11.94 -7.73
CA CYS A 160 -20.74 12.15 -6.43
C CYS A 160 -19.33 12.75 -6.59
N ASN A 161 -18.53 12.28 -7.55
CA ASN A 161 -17.16 12.76 -7.75
C ASN A 161 -17.00 13.85 -8.83
N CYS A 162 -17.87 13.90 -9.83
CA CYS A 162 -17.88 14.91 -10.91
C CYS A 162 -19.32 15.43 -11.18
N PRO A 163 -19.99 16.06 -10.21
CA PRO A 163 -21.35 16.59 -10.39
C PRO A 163 -21.49 17.65 -11.50
N GLU A 164 -20.39 18.31 -11.87
CA GLU A 164 -20.35 19.26 -12.97
C GLU A 164 -20.66 18.62 -14.34
N ASP A 165 -20.26 17.37 -14.54
CA ASP A 165 -20.42 16.63 -15.80
C ASP A 165 -21.52 15.56 -15.70
N CYS A 166 -21.67 14.93 -14.53
CA CYS A 166 -22.60 13.84 -14.28
C CYS A 166 -23.82 14.31 -13.47
N LYS A 167 -24.92 14.62 -14.17
CA LYS A 167 -26.10 15.27 -13.55
C LYS A 167 -27.16 14.31 -13.00
N ASN A 168 -27.09 13.02 -13.33
CA ASN A 168 -28.11 12.03 -12.96
C ASN A 168 -27.45 10.77 -12.44
#